data_AF-A0A2T7Q791-F1
#
_entry.id   AF-A0A2T7Q791-F1
#
_cell.length_a   1.000
_cell.length_b   1.000
_cell.length_c   1.000
_cell.angle_alpha   90.00
_cell.angle_beta   90.00
_cell.angle_gamma   90.00
#
_symmetry.space_group_name_H-M   'P 1'
#
loop_
_entity.id
_entity.type
_entity.pdbx_description
1 polymer ?
#
loop_
_entity_poly.entity_id
_entity_poly.type
_entity_poly.pdbx_seq_one_letter_code
_entity_poly.pdbx_strand_id
1 'polypeptide(L)'
;MIKKVAGETWKPLQFPGWAALRKKYTVSNQGRVASFTNDIYEDGQLLSGSLTTGYRSLNLHRPNNKGTIYIHREIARIFCKKPSPKHQYVIHINYNKTDNKASNLKWATLGEVSSHQQKSPAKIAYKKVQANRSSGLKLKASQVSIIKKAITDPKRKLTYKQLAEKYKVSEMTLYRIKSGENWARVK
;
A
#
# COMPACT_ATOMS: atom_id res chain seq x y z
N MET A 1 6.75 1.92 -33.42
CA MET A 1 6.52 3.36 -33.29
C MET A 1 5.41 3.63 -32.29
N ILE A 2 5.62 4.59 -31.39
CA ILE A 2 4.68 4.92 -30.32
C ILE A 2 3.51 5.74 -30.90
N LYS A 3 2.28 5.28 -30.72
CA LYS A 3 1.09 6.03 -31.15
C LYS A 3 0.84 7.22 -30.23
N LYS A 4 0.60 8.39 -30.83
CA LYS A 4 0.19 9.61 -30.13
C LYS A 4 -1.19 9.40 -29.51
N VAL A 5 -1.34 9.83 -28.25
CA VAL A 5 -2.62 9.83 -27.53
C VAL A 5 -2.98 11.28 -27.23
N ALA A 6 -4.23 11.67 -27.46
CA ALA A 6 -4.68 13.04 -27.21
C ALA A 6 -4.49 13.44 -25.73
N GLY A 7 -3.96 14.64 -25.50
CA GLY A 7 -3.69 15.16 -24.15
C GLY A 7 -2.53 14.46 -23.42
N GLU A 8 -1.79 13.58 -24.10
CA GLU A 8 -0.60 12.97 -23.52
C GLU A 8 0.62 13.88 -23.67
N THR A 9 1.32 14.07 -22.54
CA THR A 9 2.55 14.84 -22.48
C THR A 9 3.68 13.94 -21.99
N TRP A 10 4.76 13.87 -22.75
CA TRP A 10 5.98 13.14 -22.41
C TRP A 10 7.01 14.08 -21.78
N LYS A 11 7.68 13.62 -20.72
CA LYS A 11 8.73 14.37 -20.04
C LYS A 11 9.93 13.47 -19.71
N PRO A 12 11.16 14.00 -19.82
CA PRO A 12 12.38 13.22 -19.66
C PRO A 12 12.50 12.67 -18.23
N LEU A 13 12.95 11.43 -18.13
CA LEU A 13 13.15 10.74 -16.87
C LEU A 13 14.60 10.92 -16.40
N GLN A 14 14.80 11.86 -15.48
CA GLN A 14 16.11 12.20 -14.93
C GLN A 14 16.34 11.52 -13.56
N PHE A 15 17.25 10.54 -13.51
CA PHE A 15 17.66 9.82 -12.29
C PHE A 15 19.19 9.73 -12.21
N PRO A 16 19.81 9.55 -11.04
CA PRO A 16 21.27 9.48 -10.94
C PRO A 16 21.89 8.49 -11.92
N GLY A 17 22.83 8.95 -12.76
CA GLY A 17 23.47 8.16 -13.82
C GLY A 17 22.68 8.04 -15.14
N TRP A 18 21.58 8.80 -15.31
CA TRP A 18 20.80 8.78 -16.55
C TRP A 18 21.60 9.20 -17.79
N ALA A 19 22.53 10.16 -17.63
CA ALA A 19 23.33 10.72 -18.72
C ALA A 19 24.35 9.71 -19.30
N ALA A 20 24.74 8.69 -18.55
CA ALA A 20 25.67 7.64 -19.00
C ALA A 20 24.97 6.52 -19.79
N LEU A 21 23.64 6.56 -19.93
CA LEU A 21 22.89 5.54 -20.65
C LEU A 21 22.86 5.84 -22.14
N ARG A 22 23.04 4.80 -22.96
CA ARG A 22 22.93 4.88 -24.43
C ARG A 22 21.54 5.33 -24.90
N LYS A 23 20.49 4.92 -24.17
CA LYS A 23 19.09 5.28 -24.46
C LYS A 23 18.62 6.35 -23.50
N LYS A 24 17.81 7.28 -24.00
CA LYS A 24 17.05 8.25 -23.23
C LYS A 24 15.75 7.59 -22.76
N TYR A 25 15.28 7.98 -21.58
CA TYR A 25 14.05 7.48 -20.98
C TYR A 25 13.09 8.64 -20.73
N THR A 26 11.81 8.40 -20.93
CA THR A 26 10.75 9.40 -20.78
C THR A 26 9.50 8.76 -20.21
N VAL A 27 8.72 9.55 -19.48
CA VAL A 27 7.46 9.14 -18.85
C VAL A 27 6.34 10.08 -19.30
N SER A 28 5.13 9.54 -19.45
CA SER A 28 3.96 10.34 -19.77
C SER A 28 3.02 10.56 -18.58
N ASN A 29 2.22 11.62 -18.66
CA ASN A 29 1.12 11.87 -17.71
C ASN A 29 0.08 10.74 -17.71
N GLN A 30 0.01 9.93 -18.77
CA GLN A 30 -0.86 8.74 -18.85
C GLN A 30 -0.25 7.50 -18.17
N GLY A 31 0.92 7.63 -17.54
CA GLY A 31 1.57 6.55 -16.80
C GLY A 31 2.39 5.60 -17.66
N ARG A 32 2.67 5.97 -18.91
CA ARG A 32 3.50 5.17 -19.83
C ARG A 32 4.96 5.54 -19.68
N VAL A 33 5.85 4.61 -19.99
CA VAL A 33 7.29 4.81 -20.00
C VAL A 33 7.83 4.37 -21.34
N ALA A 34 8.78 5.13 -21.90
CA ALA A 34 9.42 4.80 -23.16
C ALA A 34 10.93 5.00 -23.08
N SER A 35 11.65 4.22 -23.90
CA SER A 35 13.06 4.44 -24.20
C SER A 35 13.25 4.74 -25.67
N PHE A 36 14.19 5.62 -26.00
CA PHE A 36 14.47 6.06 -27.38
C PHE A 36 15.92 6.56 -27.49
N THR A 37 16.42 6.75 -28.71
CA THR A 37 17.78 7.25 -28.98
C THR A 37 17.69 8.67 -29.52
N ASN A 38 16.91 8.86 -30.59
CA ASN A 38 16.79 10.13 -31.30
C ASN A 38 15.46 10.79 -30.97
N ASP A 39 14.35 10.15 -31.34
CA ASP A 39 13.00 10.67 -31.17
C ASP A 39 12.02 9.59 -30.71
N ILE A 40 11.12 9.98 -29.80
CA ILE A 40 10.15 9.06 -29.18
C ILE A 40 9.16 8.47 -30.19
N TYR A 41 8.80 9.21 -31.25
CA TYR A 41 7.84 8.77 -32.25
C TYR A 41 8.51 7.98 -33.38
N GLU A 42 9.79 8.23 -33.66
CA GLU A 42 10.58 7.49 -34.66
C GLU A 42 11.09 6.15 -34.11
N ASP A 43 11.91 6.17 -33.06
CA ASP A 43 12.62 4.99 -32.54
C ASP A 43 12.20 4.56 -31.12
N GLY A 44 11.19 5.22 -30.56
CA GLY A 44 10.69 4.94 -29.23
C GLY A 44 10.06 3.56 -29.04
N GLN A 45 10.39 2.94 -27.91
CA GLN A 45 9.87 1.66 -27.44
C GLN A 45 9.19 1.84 -26.08
N LEU A 46 7.94 1.40 -25.97
CA LEU A 46 7.22 1.38 -24.70
C LEU A 46 7.79 0.31 -23.77
N LEU A 47 8.02 0.71 -22.52
CA LEU A 47 8.52 -0.15 -21.46
C LEU A 47 7.39 -0.47 -20.49
N SER A 48 7.06 -1.75 -20.38
CA SER A 48 6.10 -2.24 -19.39
C SER A 48 6.69 -2.32 -17.98
N GLY A 49 8.00 -2.55 -17.88
CA GLY A 49 8.70 -2.76 -16.61
C GLY A 49 8.28 -4.04 -15.88
N SER A 50 8.98 -4.32 -14.78
CA SER A 50 8.71 -5.44 -13.89
C SER A 50 7.70 -5.06 -12.81
N LEU A 51 7.12 -6.06 -12.14
CA LEU A 51 6.31 -5.84 -10.95
C LEU A 51 7.14 -6.17 -9.70
N THR A 52 7.38 -5.17 -8.86
CA THR A 52 8.03 -5.31 -7.55
C THR A 52 7.01 -4.98 -6.47
N THR A 53 6.64 -5.95 -5.64
CA THR A 53 5.63 -5.80 -4.56
C THR A 53 4.29 -5.18 -5.03
N GLY A 54 3.95 -5.45 -6.30
CA GLY A 54 2.75 -4.95 -6.99
C GLY A 54 2.91 -3.60 -7.71
N TYR A 55 4.06 -2.92 -7.58
CA TYR A 55 4.35 -1.67 -8.28
C TYR A 55 5.14 -1.91 -9.56
N ARG A 56 4.84 -1.14 -10.61
CA ARG A 56 5.64 -1.13 -11.84
C ARG A 56 6.99 -0.47 -11.59
N SER A 57 8.06 -1.17 -11.97
CA SER A 57 9.45 -0.73 -11.78
C SER A 57 10.31 -0.99 -13.01
N LEU A 58 11.36 -0.20 -13.16
CA LEU A 58 12.42 -0.41 -14.14
C LEU A 58 13.72 -0.75 -13.40
N ASN A 59 14.31 -1.89 -13.74
CA ASN A 59 15.63 -2.26 -13.28
C ASN A 59 16.63 -1.81 -14.36
N LEU A 60 17.31 -0.70 -14.11
CA LEU A 60 18.32 -0.17 -15.03
C LEU A 60 19.71 -0.54 -14.54
N HIS A 61 20.46 -1.20 -15.41
CA HIS A 61 21.87 -1.48 -15.17
C HIS A 61 22.68 -0.23 -15.53
N ARG A 62 23.35 0.37 -14.54
CA ARG A 62 24.20 1.54 -14.73
C ARG A 62 25.62 1.20 -14.25
N PRO A 63 26.66 1.81 -14.83
CA PRO A 63 28.01 1.71 -14.28
C PRO A 63 27.97 2.10 -12.79
N ASN A 64 28.42 1.21 -11.91
CA ASN A 64 28.51 1.39 -10.45
C ASN A 64 27.17 1.60 -9.70
N ASN A 65 26.00 1.43 -10.32
CA ASN A 65 24.73 1.61 -9.62
C ASN A 65 23.60 0.71 -10.15
N LYS A 66 23.34 -0.39 -9.43
CA LYS A 66 22.13 -1.21 -9.64
C LYS A 66 20.99 -0.58 -8.85
N GLY A 67 19.97 -0.07 -9.53
CA GLY A 67 18.82 0.52 -8.85
C GLY A 67 17.51 0.23 -9.54
N THR A 68 16.50 -0.03 -8.72
CA THR A 68 15.12 -0.18 -9.13
C THR A 68 14.44 1.17 -9.07
N ILE A 69 13.97 1.64 -10.22
CA ILE A 69 13.21 2.88 -10.33
C ILE A 69 11.72 2.54 -10.30
N TYR A 70 10.99 3.12 -9.36
CA TYR A 70 9.54 2.94 -9.28
C TYR A 70 8.84 3.97 -10.17
N ILE A 71 8.10 3.49 -11.17
CA ILE A 71 7.52 4.32 -12.21
C ILE A 71 6.56 5.38 -11.63
N HIS A 72 5.69 4.98 -10.70
CA HIS A 72 4.74 5.89 -10.05
C HIS A 72 5.42 7.05 -9.31
N ARG A 73 6.60 6.84 -8.69
CA ARG A 73 7.31 7.89 -7.96
C ARG A 73 7.84 8.94 -8.90
N GLU A 74 8.39 8.51 -10.03
CA GLU A 74 8.96 9.41 -11.03
C GLU A 74 7.89 10.21 -11.76
N ILE A 75 6.76 9.58 -12.11
CA ILE A 75 5.62 10.30 -12.68
C ILE A 75 5.10 11.33 -11.67
N ALA A 76 4.93 10.96 -10.40
CA ALA A 76 4.47 11.91 -9.40
C ALA A 76 5.46 13.06 -9.17
N ARG A 77 6.76 12.80 -9.27
CA ARG A 77 7.80 13.85 -9.19
C ARG A 77 7.71 14.84 -10.36
N ILE A 78 7.32 14.38 -11.53
CA ILE A 78 7.34 15.15 -12.78
C ILE A 78 6.01 15.86 -13.06
N PHE A 79 4.89 15.25 -12.66
CA PHE A 79 3.54 15.71 -13.01
C PHE A 79 2.67 16.11 -11.81
N CYS A 80 2.98 15.68 -10.59
CA CYS A 80 2.18 16.00 -9.41
C CYS A 80 2.87 17.09 -8.57
N LYS A 81 2.12 18.13 -8.21
CA LYS A 81 2.60 19.16 -7.28
C LYS A 81 2.82 18.54 -5.90
N LYS A 82 4.03 18.68 -5.36
CA LYS A 82 4.36 18.24 -4.00
C LYS A 82 3.94 19.34 -3.01
N PRO A 83 2.96 19.09 -2.10
CA PRO A 83 2.43 20.16 -1.24
C PRO A 83 3.42 20.67 -0.21
N SER A 84 4.26 19.78 0.34
CA SER A 84 5.30 20.15 1.32
C SER A 84 6.40 19.11 1.40
N PRO A 85 7.57 19.43 2.00
CA PRO A 85 8.66 18.48 2.23
C PRO A 85 8.25 17.24 3.04
N LYS A 86 7.22 17.36 3.90
CA LYS A 86 6.68 16.25 4.70
C LYS A 86 6.02 15.14 3.86
N HIS A 87 5.59 15.45 2.63
CA HIS A 87 4.96 14.50 1.74
C HIS A 87 6.02 13.68 1.00
N GLN A 88 6.53 12.63 1.65
CA GLN A 88 7.64 11.82 1.14
C GLN A 88 7.19 10.60 0.34
N TYR A 89 5.91 10.24 0.40
CA TYR A 89 5.35 9.04 -0.22
C TYR A 89 4.42 9.39 -1.37
N VAL A 90 4.19 8.42 -2.27
CA VAL A 90 3.24 8.55 -3.37
C VAL A 90 2.21 7.44 -3.22
N ILE A 91 0.93 7.80 -3.31
CA ILE A 91 -0.20 6.86 -3.25
C ILE A 91 -0.96 6.84 -4.56
N HIS A 92 -1.53 5.68 -4.88
CA HIS A 92 -2.52 5.50 -5.94
C HIS A 92 -3.91 5.73 -5.35
N ILE A 93 -4.61 6.77 -5.80
CA ILE A 93 -5.91 7.19 -5.28
C ILE A 93 -6.94 6.07 -5.41
N ASN A 94 -6.93 5.34 -6.53
CA ASN A 94 -7.84 4.22 -6.78
C ASN A 94 -7.38 2.87 -6.20
N TYR A 95 -6.30 2.83 -5.41
CA TYR A 95 -5.69 1.60 -4.86
C TYR A 95 -5.09 0.61 -5.88
N ASN A 96 -5.15 0.91 -7.18
CA ASN A 96 -4.52 0.09 -8.22
C ASN A 96 -3.08 0.54 -8.45
N LYS A 97 -2.13 -0.22 -7.89
CA LYS A 97 -0.68 0.04 -7.99
C LYS A 97 -0.10 0.00 -9.41
N THR A 98 -0.86 -0.52 -10.38
CA THR A 98 -0.46 -0.60 -11.79
C THR A 98 -0.97 0.59 -12.61
N ASP A 99 -1.95 1.34 -12.11
CA ASP A 99 -2.51 2.51 -12.77
C ASP A 99 -1.68 3.76 -12.45
N ASN A 100 -0.62 3.97 -13.22
CA ASN A 100 0.33 5.06 -12.98
C ASN A 100 -0.06 6.39 -13.63
N LYS A 101 -1.31 6.58 -14.04
CA LYS A 101 -1.76 7.89 -14.55
C LYS A 101 -1.48 8.97 -13.51
N ALA A 102 -0.93 10.10 -13.94
CA ALA A 102 -0.59 11.21 -13.04
C ALA A 102 -1.81 11.70 -12.24
N SER A 103 -3.02 11.66 -12.83
CA SER A 103 -4.27 12.00 -12.16
C SER A 103 -4.66 11.02 -11.04
N ASN A 104 -4.14 9.79 -11.06
CA ASN A 104 -4.34 8.78 -10.03
C ASN A 104 -3.25 8.81 -8.94
N LEU A 105 -2.22 9.65 -9.09
CA LEU A 105 -1.10 9.71 -8.16
C LEU A 105 -1.16 10.96 -7.30
N LYS A 106 -0.85 10.80 -6.01
CA LYS A 106 -0.81 11.91 -5.06
C LYS A 106 0.37 11.76 -4.09
N TRP A 107 1.05 12.87 -3.82
CA TRP A 107 2.04 12.96 -2.74
C TRP A 107 1.34 12.91 -1.38
N ALA A 108 1.86 12.10 -0.46
CA ALA A 108 1.28 11.80 0.84
C ALA A 108 2.34 11.77 1.95
N THR A 109 1.91 12.11 3.16
CA THR A 109 2.61 11.86 4.42
C THR A 109 2.38 10.42 4.90
N LEU A 110 3.16 9.96 5.88
CA LEU A 110 2.99 8.61 6.43
C LEU A 110 1.59 8.38 7.03
N GLY A 111 1.04 9.39 7.71
CA GLY A 111 -0.31 9.34 8.27
C GLY A 111 -1.40 9.21 7.19
N GLU A 112 -1.25 9.93 6.08
CA GLU A 112 -2.16 9.82 4.92
C GLU A 112 -2.03 8.46 4.23
N VAL A 113 -0.81 7.93 4.05
CA VAL A 113 -0.60 6.59 3.50
C VAL A 113 -1.32 5.54 4.35
N SER A 114 -1.14 5.59 5.67
CA SER A 114 -1.80 4.66 6.59
C SER A 114 -3.32 4.77 6.50
N SER A 115 -3.85 5.99 6.57
CA SER A 115 -5.29 6.26 6.50
C SER A 115 -5.90 5.81 5.18
N HIS A 116 -5.21 6.07 4.07
CA HIS A 116 -5.61 5.63 2.73
C HIS A 116 -5.65 4.10 2.67
N GLN A 117 -4.59 3.42 3.12
CA GLN A 117 -4.50 1.96 3.11
C GLN A 117 -5.60 1.29 3.93
N GLN A 118 -6.05 1.89 5.04
CA GLN A 118 -7.18 1.36 5.83
C GLN A 118 -8.51 1.40 5.08
N LYS A 119 -8.68 2.36 4.17
CA LYS A 119 -9.87 2.54 3.32
C LYS A 119 -9.83 1.70 2.04
N SER A 120 -8.73 1.01 1.76
CA SER A 120 -8.61 0.14 0.60
C SER A 120 -9.69 -0.97 0.62
N PRO A 121 -10.39 -1.22 -0.51
CA PRO A 121 -11.37 -2.30 -0.61
C PRO A 121 -10.79 -3.67 -0.21
N ALA A 122 -9.54 -3.94 -0.61
CA ALA A 122 -8.83 -5.18 -0.25
C ALA A 122 -8.60 -5.28 1.26
N LYS A 123 -8.26 -4.17 1.93
CA LYS A 123 -8.06 -4.14 3.38
C LYS A 123 -9.38 -4.33 4.13
N ILE A 124 -10.46 -3.71 3.65
CA ILE A 124 -11.81 -3.86 4.21
C ILE A 124 -12.28 -5.31 4.06
N ALA A 125 -12.15 -5.90 2.87
CA ALA A 125 -12.49 -7.30 2.61
C ALA A 125 -11.68 -8.24 3.52
N TYR A 126 -10.37 -8.02 3.64
CA TYR A 126 -9.51 -8.79 4.52
C TYR A 126 -9.92 -8.69 6.00
N LYS A 127 -10.30 -7.50 6.49
CA LYS A 127 -10.83 -7.32 7.85
C LYS A 127 -12.12 -8.10 8.07
N LYS A 128 -13.03 -8.11 7.08
CA LYS A 128 -14.27 -8.92 7.15
C LYS A 128 -13.97 -10.41 7.26
N VAL A 129 -13.04 -10.93 6.46
CA VAL A 129 -12.63 -12.34 6.54
C VAL A 129 -12.02 -12.66 7.90
N GLN A 130 -11.12 -11.81 8.41
CA GLN A 130 -10.51 -12.01 9.72
C GLN A 130 -11.54 -12.01 10.86
N ALA A 131 -12.47 -11.06 10.85
CA ALA A 131 -13.52 -10.98 11.87
C ALA A 131 -14.43 -12.23 11.88
N ASN A 132 -14.61 -12.86 10.72
CA ASN A 132 -15.46 -14.04 10.58
C ASN A 132 -14.73 -15.37 10.81
N ARG A 133 -13.39 -15.36 10.90
CA ARG A 133 -12.58 -16.56 11.12
C ARG A 133 -13.07 -17.34 12.34
N SER A 134 -13.23 -18.66 12.20
CA SER A 134 -13.71 -19.56 13.26
C SER A 134 -12.64 -20.53 13.75
N SER A 135 -11.55 -20.71 12.99
CA SER A 135 -10.47 -21.67 13.26
C SER A 135 -9.12 -20.98 13.49
N GLY A 136 -8.22 -21.63 14.24
CA GLY A 136 -6.88 -21.11 14.54
C GLY A 136 -6.87 -19.93 15.54
N LEU A 137 -7.97 -19.75 16.29
CA LEU A 137 -8.06 -18.75 17.35
C LEU A 137 -7.61 -19.36 18.68
N LYS A 138 -6.93 -18.57 19.53
CA LYS A 138 -6.53 -18.99 20.88
C LYS A 138 -7.72 -19.26 21.81
N LEU A 139 -8.89 -18.68 21.51
CA LEU A 139 -10.12 -18.83 22.28
C LEU A 139 -11.21 -19.45 21.40
N LYS A 140 -12.05 -20.30 22.00
CA LYS A 140 -13.30 -20.82 21.42
C LYS A 140 -14.48 -19.92 21.81
N ALA A 141 -15.54 -19.92 21.01
CA ALA A 141 -16.75 -19.15 21.30
C ALA A 141 -17.35 -19.46 22.70
N SER A 142 -17.32 -20.72 23.12
CA SER A 142 -17.75 -21.14 24.47
C SER A 142 -16.91 -20.50 25.59
N GLN A 143 -15.58 -20.48 25.43
CA GLN A 143 -14.68 -19.83 26.38
C GLN A 143 -14.93 -18.33 26.43
N VAL A 144 -15.20 -17.69 25.28
CA VAL A 144 -15.49 -16.26 25.22
C VAL A 144 -16.81 -15.92 25.91
N SER A 145 -17.84 -16.76 25.77
CA SER A 145 -19.11 -16.56 26.50
C SER A 145 -18.89 -16.61 28.02
N ILE A 146 -18.08 -17.56 28.51
CA ILE A 146 -17.71 -17.65 29.93
C ILE A 146 -16.91 -16.41 30.37
N ILE A 147 -15.93 -15.99 29.56
CA ILE A 147 -15.13 -14.79 29.82
C ILE A 147 -16.03 -13.54 29.90
N LYS A 148 -16.97 -13.38 28.97
CA LYS A 148 -17.91 -12.24 28.95
C LYS A 148 -18.73 -12.19 30.23
N LYS A 149 -19.37 -13.31 30.61
CA LYS A 149 -20.12 -13.43 31.87
C LYS A 149 -19.28 -13.08 33.09
N ALA A 150 -18.05 -13.61 33.15
CA ALA A 150 -17.14 -13.33 34.26
C ALA A 150 -16.73 -11.85 34.32
N ILE A 151 -16.49 -11.20 33.17
CA ILE A 151 -16.07 -9.80 33.08
C ILE A 151 -17.20 -8.83 33.46
N THR A 152 -18.45 -9.15 33.10
CA THR A 152 -19.62 -8.31 33.39
C THR A 152 -20.16 -8.47 34.81
N ASP A 153 -19.77 -9.52 35.53
CA ASP A 153 -20.20 -9.78 36.90
C ASP A 153 -19.63 -8.73 37.87
N PRO A 154 -20.46 -7.93 38.57
CA PRO A 154 -19.98 -6.94 39.54
C PRO A 154 -19.31 -7.59 40.76
N LYS A 155 -19.58 -8.87 41.04
CA LYS A 155 -18.97 -9.66 42.15
C LYS A 155 -17.83 -10.56 41.66
N ARG A 156 -17.25 -10.27 40.50
CA ARG A 156 -16.17 -11.07 39.89
C ARG A 156 -14.99 -11.27 40.83
N LYS A 157 -14.62 -12.53 41.05
CA LYS A 157 -13.53 -12.94 41.93
C LYS A 157 -12.12 -12.84 41.31
N LEU A 158 -11.99 -13.10 40.01
CA LEU A 158 -10.71 -13.13 39.31
C LEU A 158 -10.42 -11.80 38.64
N THR A 159 -9.20 -11.29 38.72
CA THR A 159 -8.76 -10.07 38.00
C THR A 159 -8.63 -10.31 36.48
N TYR A 160 -8.45 -9.24 35.69
CA TYR A 160 -8.24 -9.37 34.23
C TYR A 160 -6.94 -10.12 33.96
N LYS A 161 -5.88 -9.80 34.71
CA LYS A 161 -4.60 -10.53 34.69
C LYS A 161 -4.77 -12.03 34.91
N GLN A 162 -5.46 -12.42 35.98
CA GLN A 162 -5.70 -13.84 36.31
C GLN A 162 -6.55 -14.56 35.26
N LEU A 163 -7.58 -13.91 34.73
CA LEU A 163 -8.37 -14.47 33.63
C LEU A 163 -7.53 -14.64 32.37
N ALA A 164 -6.68 -13.65 32.05
CA ALA A 164 -5.85 -13.67 30.86
C ALA A 164 -4.83 -14.83 30.93
N GLU A 165 -4.19 -15.00 32.09
CA GLU A 165 -3.28 -16.11 32.38
C GLU A 165 -3.99 -17.48 32.28
N LYS A 166 -5.17 -17.61 32.90
CA LYS A 166 -5.99 -18.84 32.83
C LYS A 166 -6.28 -19.29 31.40
N TYR A 167 -6.58 -18.33 30.52
CA TYR A 167 -6.88 -18.61 29.11
C TYR A 167 -5.67 -18.46 28.18
N LYS A 168 -4.46 -18.22 28.72
CA LYS A 168 -3.20 -18.04 27.96
C LYS A 168 -3.32 -16.96 26.87
N VAL A 169 -3.99 -15.87 27.20
CA VAL A 169 -4.16 -14.68 26.35
C VAL A 169 -3.58 -13.44 27.03
N SER A 170 -3.40 -12.35 26.28
CA SER A 170 -3.02 -11.07 26.88
C SER A 170 -4.21 -10.42 27.57
N GLU A 171 -3.96 -9.59 28.59
CA GLU A 171 -5.01 -8.80 29.24
C GLU A 171 -5.78 -7.92 28.24
N MET A 172 -5.07 -7.36 27.26
CA MET A 172 -5.69 -6.59 26.17
C MET A 172 -6.73 -7.40 25.40
N THR A 173 -6.57 -8.72 25.29
CA THR A 173 -7.58 -9.59 24.66
C THR A 173 -8.90 -9.55 25.43
N LEU A 174 -8.85 -9.53 26.76
CA LEU A 174 -10.04 -9.41 27.60
C LEU A 174 -10.67 -8.01 27.50
N TYR A 175 -9.87 -6.95 27.47
CA TYR A 175 -10.38 -5.59 27.25
C TYR A 175 -11.08 -5.44 25.89
N ARG A 176 -10.55 -6.06 24.82
CA ARG A 176 -11.19 -6.09 23.49
C ARG A 176 -12.47 -6.93 23.45
N ILE A 177 -12.53 -8.01 24.24
CA ILE A 177 -13.77 -8.80 24.40
C ILE A 177 -14.82 -7.98 25.15
N LYS A 178 -14.41 -7.24 26.20
CA LYS A 178 -15.27 -6.35 26.99
C LYS A 178 -15.84 -5.21 26.16
N SER A 179 -14.99 -4.51 25.39
CA SER A 179 -15.41 -3.38 24.56
C SER A 179 -16.22 -3.80 23.33
N GLY A 180 -16.26 -5.11 23.01
CA GLY A 180 -16.88 -5.62 21.80
C GLY A 180 -16.04 -5.40 20.54
N GLU A 181 -14.81 -4.89 20.64
CA GLU A 181 -13.88 -4.80 19.50
C GLU A 181 -13.62 -6.19 18.88
N ASN A 182 -13.43 -7.19 19.75
CA ASN A 182 -13.30 -8.58 19.35
C ASN A 182 -14.45 -9.43 19.89
N TRP A 183 -14.84 -10.45 19.13
CA TRP A 183 -15.89 -11.39 19.50
C TRP A 183 -17.25 -10.73 19.82
N ALA A 184 -17.57 -9.61 19.17
CA ALA A 184 -18.87 -8.94 19.29
C ALA A 184 -20.05 -9.91 19.09
N ARG A 185 -19.92 -10.86 18.15
CA ARG A 185 -20.94 -11.86 17.79
C ARG A 185 -21.25 -12.90 18.87
N VAL A 186 -20.35 -13.11 19.83
CA VAL A 186 -20.55 -14.12 20.89
C VAL A 186 -21.28 -13.45 22.06
N LYS A 187 -22.36 -14.05 22.55
CA LYS A 187 -23.09 -13.54 23.71
C LYS A 187 -22.47 -14.05 25.02
#